data_AF-A0A0M3HSD3-F1
#
_entry.id   AF-A0A0M3HSD3-F1
#
_cell.length_a   1.000
_cell.length_b   1.000
_cell.length_c   1.000
_cell.angle_alpha   90.00
_cell.angle_beta   90.00
_cell.angle_gamma   90.00
#
_symmetry.space_group_name_H-M   'P 1'
#
loop_
_entity.id
_entity.type
_entity.pdbx_description
1 polymer ?
#
loop_
_entity_poly.entity_id
_entity_poly.type
_entity_poly.pdbx_seq_one_letter_code
_entity_poly.pdbx_strand_id
1 'polypeptide(L)'
;MEAERVVAVQMHTASKRIASWGYENHTLLLDANDEFLSCLLKPLADASDDLTDDEIDALPIQLQYHDGQRCGDTLIIHKLVDALYQLCATKHGRSVLRAKGVYALLRELDKATSKRDGNAIQNGGMVLLDGAHSSLHALIGVLIRHESEMNVDPSLSSIRHLQQ
;
A
#
# COMPACT_ATOMS: atom_id res chain seq x y z
N MET A 1 9.97 2.21 -22.09
CA MET A 1 10.37 0.81 -22.35
C MET A 1 11.59 0.35 -21.56
N GLU A 2 12.82 0.83 -21.81
CA GLU A 2 14.02 0.37 -21.06
C GLU A 2 14.00 0.82 -19.58
N ALA A 3 13.64 2.08 -19.33
CA ALA A 3 13.57 2.66 -17.98
C ALA A 3 12.49 2.00 -17.10
N GLU A 4 11.31 1.72 -17.67
CA GLU A 4 10.22 1.03 -16.97
C GLU A 4 10.59 -0.41 -16.61
N ARG A 5 11.34 -1.10 -17.48
CA ARG A 5 11.83 -2.46 -17.20
C ARG A 5 12.88 -2.47 -16.08
N VAL A 6 13.75 -1.47 -16.05
CA VAL A 6 14.75 -1.31 -14.97
C VAL A 6 14.04 -1.04 -13.62
N VAL A 7 13.04 -0.16 -13.61
CA VAL A 7 12.21 0.12 -12.43
C VAL A 7 11.45 -1.14 -11.99
N ALA A 8 10.84 -1.89 -12.91
CA ALA A 8 10.10 -3.12 -12.57
C ALA A 8 11.02 -4.23 -12.00
N VAL A 9 12.24 -4.40 -12.52
CA VAL A 9 13.21 -5.36 -12.01
C VAL A 9 13.76 -4.94 -10.64
N GLN A 10 14.02 -3.65 -10.45
CA GLN A 10 14.43 -3.09 -9.15
C GLN A 10 13.30 -3.20 -8.12
N MET A 11 12.04 -2.98 -8.51
CA MET A 11 10.85 -3.15 -7.67
C MET A 11 10.59 -4.63 -7.33
N HIS A 12 10.77 -5.56 -8.28
CA HIS A 12 10.62 -7.00 -8.01
C HIS A 12 11.70 -7.51 -7.05
N THR A 13 12.95 -7.07 -7.22
CA THR A 13 14.03 -7.39 -6.28
C THR A 13 13.93 -6.63 -4.96
N ALA A 14 13.30 -5.46 -4.92
CA ALA A 14 12.96 -4.75 -3.68
C ALA A 14 11.83 -5.46 -2.92
N SER A 15 10.75 -5.88 -3.61
CA SER A 15 9.63 -6.62 -3.02
C SER A 15 10.07 -7.97 -2.43
N LYS A 16 10.93 -8.71 -3.14
CA LYS A 16 11.55 -9.94 -2.59
C LYS A 16 12.52 -9.67 -1.43
N ARG A 17 13.18 -8.51 -1.42
CA ARG A 17 14.06 -8.10 -0.31
C ARG A 17 13.25 -7.66 0.91
N ILE A 18 12.18 -6.89 0.76
CA ILE A 18 11.31 -6.47 1.89
C ILE A 18 10.77 -7.71 2.64
N ALA A 19 10.43 -8.79 1.92
CA ALA A 19 10.00 -10.04 2.53
C ALA A 19 11.09 -10.82 3.30
N SER A 20 12.38 -10.55 3.03
CA SER A 20 13.51 -11.23 3.68
C SER A 20 14.17 -10.39 4.77
N TRP A 21 13.72 -9.16 4.99
CA TRP A 21 14.25 -8.26 6.01
C TRP A 21 13.32 -8.43 7.22
N GLY A 22 13.85 -8.92 8.34
CA GLY A 22 13.05 -9.17 9.53
C GLY A 22 12.25 -7.95 9.98
N TYR A 23 11.17 -8.20 10.71
CA TYR A 23 10.22 -7.18 11.18
C TYR A 23 10.88 -6.09 12.04
N GLU A 24 12.09 -6.35 12.57
CA GLU A 24 12.92 -5.36 13.26
C GLU A 24 13.29 -4.14 12.40
N ASN A 25 13.21 -4.23 11.06
CA ASN A 25 13.63 -3.16 10.17
C ASN A 25 12.50 -2.19 9.81
N HIS A 26 11.24 -2.46 10.16
CA HIS A 26 10.13 -1.56 9.82
C HIS A 26 10.30 -0.19 10.47
N THR A 27 10.72 -0.16 11.74
CA THR A 27 11.06 1.08 12.45
C THR A 27 12.21 1.80 11.77
N LEU A 28 13.24 1.08 11.34
CA LEU A 28 14.40 1.64 10.64
C LEU A 28 14.03 2.26 9.28
N LEU A 29 13.12 1.63 8.54
CA LEU A 29 12.66 2.08 7.22
C LEU A 29 11.63 3.22 7.30
N LEU A 30 10.80 3.25 8.35
CA LEU A 30 9.68 4.19 8.48
C LEU A 30 10.00 5.41 9.34
N ASP A 31 10.89 5.29 10.33
CA ASP A 31 11.21 6.40 11.24
C ASP A 31 12.44 7.21 10.78
N ALA A 32 13.27 6.68 9.88
CA ALA A 32 14.47 7.37 9.43
C ALA A 32 14.13 8.64 8.63
N ASN A 33 13.24 8.53 7.65
CA ASN A 33 12.65 9.64 6.91
C ASN A 33 11.39 9.20 6.16
N ASP A 34 10.61 10.17 5.69
CA ASP A 34 9.43 9.90 4.87
C ASP A 34 9.76 9.56 3.40
N GLU A 35 11.04 9.58 3.00
CA GLU A 35 11.45 9.44 1.60
C GLU A 35 11.19 8.03 1.07
N PHE A 36 11.42 7.01 1.90
CA PHE A 36 11.10 5.63 1.55
C PHE A 36 9.59 5.45 1.32
N LEU A 37 8.77 5.92 2.27
CA LEU A 37 7.32 5.82 2.17
C LEU A 37 6.80 6.63 0.97
N SER A 38 7.32 7.84 0.75
CA SER A 38 6.94 8.68 -0.39
C SER A 38 7.29 8.04 -1.73
N CYS A 39 8.44 7.35 -1.83
CA CYS A 39 8.78 6.58 -3.03
C CYS A 39 7.78 5.47 -3.35
N LEU A 40 7.18 4.84 -2.32
CA LEU A 40 6.16 3.80 -2.51
C LEU A 40 4.79 4.39 -2.89
N LEU A 41 4.43 5.53 -2.29
CA LEU A 41 3.12 6.15 -2.46
C LEU A 41 3.01 6.99 -3.72
N LYS A 42 4.09 7.64 -4.17
CA LYS A 42 4.08 8.54 -5.33
C LYS A 42 3.58 7.86 -6.62
N PRO A 43 4.01 6.65 -6.98
CA PRO A 43 3.47 5.95 -8.16
C PRO A 43 2.01 5.52 -7.99
N LEU A 44 1.49 5.56 -6.76
CA LEU A 44 0.10 5.26 -6.45
C LEU A 44 -0.76 6.52 -6.39
N ALA A 45 -0.22 7.74 -6.37
CA ALA A 45 -1.02 8.96 -6.24
C ALA A 45 -1.43 9.53 -7.61
N ASP A 46 -2.60 10.18 -7.69
CA ASP A 46 -3.02 10.97 -8.86
C ASP A 46 -3.36 12.41 -8.47
N ALA A 47 -3.06 13.37 -9.35
CA ALA A 47 -3.53 14.75 -9.20
C ALA A 47 -5.07 14.88 -9.25
N SER A 48 -5.78 13.89 -9.80
CA SER A 48 -7.26 13.85 -9.83
C SER A 48 -7.90 13.20 -8.61
N ASP A 49 -7.11 12.87 -7.58
CA ASP A 49 -7.58 12.26 -6.35
C ASP A 49 -8.38 13.26 -5.50
N ASP A 50 -9.56 12.83 -5.03
CA ASP A 50 -10.46 13.64 -4.21
C ASP A 50 -10.09 13.47 -2.72
N LEU A 51 -9.00 14.13 -2.32
CA LEU A 51 -8.50 14.17 -0.94
C LEU A 51 -8.93 15.47 -0.27
N THR A 52 -9.35 15.40 1.00
CA THR A 52 -9.62 16.62 1.79
C THR A 52 -8.32 17.29 2.22
N ASP A 53 -8.38 18.58 2.58
CA ASP A 53 -7.20 19.32 3.06
C ASP A 53 -6.52 18.60 4.24
N ASP A 54 -7.30 18.11 5.22
CA ASP A 54 -6.78 17.32 6.35
C ASP A 54 -6.08 16.02 5.91
N GLU A 55 -6.59 15.37 4.86
CA GLU A 55 -5.99 14.13 4.32
C GLU A 55 -4.68 14.44 3.58
N ILE A 56 -4.62 15.57 2.87
CA ILE A 56 -3.42 16.06 2.19
C ILE A 56 -2.36 16.44 3.24
N ASP A 57 -2.73 17.18 4.28
CA ASP A 57 -1.81 17.61 5.34
C ASP A 57 -1.20 16.42 6.10
N ALA A 58 -1.91 15.30 6.19
CA ALA A 58 -1.40 14.07 6.78
C ALA A 58 -0.36 13.35 5.91
N LEU A 59 -0.31 13.60 4.60
CA LEU A 59 0.65 12.96 3.70
C LEU A 59 2.08 13.45 3.96
N PRO A 60 3.09 12.62 3.65
CA PRO A 60 4.46 13.09 3.50
C PRO A 60 4.56 14.36 2.66
N ILE A 61 5.43 15.30 3.05
CA ILE A 61 5.58 16.61 2.40
C ILE A 61 5.80 16.53 0.88
N GLN A 62 6.45 15.45 0.41
CA GLN A 62 6.73 15.20 -1.00
C GLN A 62 5.48 14.87 -1.84
N LEU A 63 4.37 14.51 -1.19
CA LEU A 63 3.10 14.15 -1.81
C LEU A 63 2.04 15.25 -1.70
N GLN A 64 2.16 16.16 -0.73
CA GLN A 64 1.17 17.22 -0.52
C GLN A 64 0.98 18.13 -1.74
N TYR A 65 2.04 18.28 -2.54
CA TYR A 65 2.04 19.08 -3.77
C TYR A 65 2.25 18.23 -5.03
N HIS A 66 1.86 16.96 -4.98
CA HIS A 66 2.03 16.08 -6.12
C HIS A 66 1.01 16.38 -7.22
N ASP A 67 1.51 16.76 -8.40
CA ASP A 67 0.72 17.08 -9.60
C ASP A 67 0.82 15.98 -10.69
N GLY A 68 1.35 14.81 -10.33
CA GLY A 68 1.58 13.71 -11.25
C GLY A 68 0.35 12.84 -11.51
N GLN A 69 0.60 11.73 -12.19
CA GLN A 69 -0.40 10.72 -12.51
C GLN A 69 0.07 9.38 -11.96
N ARG A 70 -0.90 8.52 -11.64
CA ARG A 70 -0.61 7.15 -11.18
C ARG A 70 0.20 6.39 -12.23
N CYS A 71 0.97 5.41 -11.77
CA CYS A 71 1.68 4.50 -12.64
C CYS A 71 0.70 3.81 -13.61
N GLY A 72 1.03 3.76 -14.90
CA GLY A 72 0.20 3.07 -15.89
C GLY A 72 0.29 1.55 -15.83
N ASP A 73 1.34 1.02 -15.18
CA ASP A 73 1.59 -0.43 -15.08
C ASP A 73 0.93 -1.02 -13.82
N THR A 74 -0.15 -1.76 -14.05
CA THR A 74 -0.90 -2.48 -13.03
C THR A 74 -0.02 -3.44 -12.21
N LEU A 75 1.00 -4.07 -12.81
CA LEU A 75 1.90 -4.97 -12.09
C LEU A 75 2.72 -4.21 -11.04
N ILE A 76 3.18 -3.00 -11.38
CA ILE A 76 3.93 -2.14 -10.45
C ILE A 76 3.02 -1.71 -9.31
N ILE A 77 1.81 -1.25 -9.61
CA ILE A 77 0.80 -0.90 -8.59
C ILE A 77 0.58 -2.07 -7.62
N HIS A 78 0.36 -3.29 -8.15
CA HIS A 78 0.15 -4.47 -7.31
C HIS A 78 1.34 -4.77 -6.40
N LYS A 79 2.57 -4.61 -6.90
CA LYS A 79 3.78 -4.84 -6.10
C LYS A 79 3.97 -3.78 -5.00
N LEU A 80 3.56 -2.54 -5.25
CA LEU A 80 3.58 -1.47 -4.25
C LEU A 80 2.52 -1.71 -3.16
N VAL A 81 1.31 -2.12 -3.54
CA VAL A 81 0.26 -2.51 -2.58
C VAL A 81 0.70 -3.69 -1.72
N ASP A 82 1.29 -4.72 -2.32
CA ASP A 82 1.86 -5.87 -1.58
C ASP A 82 2.95 -5.42 -0.59
N ALA A 83 3.82 -4.48 -0.98
CA ALA A 83 4.86 -3.94 -0.10
C ALA A 83 4.26 -3.15 1.09
N LEU A 84 3.25 -2.32 0.86
CA LEU A 84 2.52 -1.62 1.92
C LEU A 84 1.82 -2.62 2.86
N TYR A 85 1.24 -3.69 2.31
CA TYR A 85 0.64 -4.75 3.11
C TYR A 85 1.65 -5.50 3.98
N GLN A 86 2.88 -5.71 3.50
CA GLN A 86 3.96 -6.27 4.31
C GLN A 86 4.35 -5.36 5.48
N LEU A 87 4.39 -4.04 5.28
CA LEU A 87 4.67 -3.07 6.37
C LEU A 87 3.60 -3.13 7.48
N CYS A 88 2.36 -3.43 7.11
CA CYS A 88 1.25 -3.64 8.05
C CYS A 88 1.38 -4.90 8.93
N ALA A 89 2.38 -5.76 8.72
CA ALA A 89 2.62 -6.92 9.58
C ALA A 89 2.97 -6.54 11.03
N THR A 90 3.47 -5.32 11.25
CA THR A 90 3.83 -4.80 12.58
C THR A 90 2.85 -3.73 13.05
N LYS A 91 2.62 -3.64 14.37
CA LYS A 91 1.83 -2.56 14.98
C LYS A 91 2.39 -1.17 14.63
N HIS A 92 3.71 -1.03 14.68
CA HIS A 92 4.40 0.20 14.33
C HIS A 92 4.11 0.62 12.89
N GLY A 93 4.32 -0.28 11.91
CA GLY A 93 4.01 0.01 10.50
C GLY A 93 2.56 0.42 10.28
N ARG A 94 1.59 -0.28 10.88
CA ARG A 94 0.17 0.13 10.79
C ARG A 94 -0.09 1.51 11.39
N SER A 95 0.56 1.84 12.51
CA SER A 95 0.45 3.16 13.13
C SER A 95 0.99 4.27 12.23
N VAL A 96 2.18 4.06 11.65
CA VAL A 96 2.82 5.04 10.76
C VAL A 96 1.99 5.23 9.48
N LEU A 97 1.57 4.14 8.84
CA LEU A 97 0.78 4.22 7.60
C LEU A 97 -0.56 4.96 7.82
N ARG A 98 -1.24 4.75 8.96
CA ARG A 98 -2.45 5.52 9.31
C ARG A 98 -2.15 7.00 9.53
N ALA A 99 -1.09 7.30 10.28
CA ALA A 99 -0.69 8.67 10.59
C ALA A 99 -0.27 9.46 9.33
N LYS A 100 0.27 8.76 8.31
CA LYS A 100 0.77 9.35 7.06
C LYS A 100 -0.28 9.40 5.94
N GLY A 101 -1.58 9.34 6.27
CA GLY A 101 -2.67 9.49 5.30
C GLY A 101 -2.79 8.37 4.25
N VAL A 102 -2.09 7.23 4.41
CA VAL A 102 -2.01 6.18 3.38
C VAL A 102 -3.38 5.58 3.05
N TYR A 103 -4.28 5.53 4.02
CA TYR A 103 -5.65 5.06 3.80
C TYR A 103 -6.39 5.87 2.72
N ALA A 104 -6.29 7.20 2.75
CA ALA A 104 -7.00 8.07 1.82
C ALA A 104 -6.51 7.85 0.38
N LEU A 105 -5.19 7.74 0.18
CA LEU A 105 -4.60 7.41 -1.11
C LEU A 105 -5.06 6.05 -1.67
N LEU A 106 -5.13 5.03 -0.81
CA LEU A 106 -5.57 3.69 -1.21
C LEU A 106 -7.08 3.64 -1.49
N ARG A 107 -7.89 4.45 -0.81
CA ARG A 107 -9.32 4.61 -1.11
C ARG A 107 -9.52 5.20 -2.50
N GLU A 108 -8.78 6.24 -2.86
CA GLU A 108 -8.87 6.81 -4.20
C GLU A 108 -8.32 5.84 -5.26
N LEU A 109 -7.30 5.05 -4.93
CA LEU A 109 -6.80 3.98 -5.81
C LEU A 109 -7.91 2.98 -6.14
N ASP A 110 -8.61 2.50 -5.12
CA ASP A 110 -9.68 1.53 -5.24
C ASP A 110 -10.88 2.05 -6.07
N LYS A 111 -11.24 3.32 -5.85
CA LYS A 111 -12.25 4.01 -6.67
C LYS A 111 -11.82 4.09 -8.14
N ALA A 112 -10.55 4.41 -8.41
CA ALA A 112 -10.03 4.54 -9.77
C ALA A 112 -9.96 3.19 -10.51
N THR A 113 -9.55 2.12 -9.83
CA THR A 113 -9.53 0.76 -10.40
C THR A 113 -10.94 0.25 -10.69
N SER A 114 -11.88 0.45 -9.77
CA SER A 114 -13.29 0.03 -9.95
C SER A 114 -13.95 0.70 -11.16
N LYS A 115 -13.62 1.97 -11.46
CA LYS A 115 -14.10 2.67 -12.66
C LYS A 115 -13.55 2.07 -13.95
N ARG A 116 -12.30 1.58 -13.96
CA ARG A 116 -11.72 0.90 -15.13
C ARG A 116 -12.38 -0.45 -15.39
N ASP A 117 -12.63 -1.22 -14.34
CA ASP A 117 -13.19 -2.56 -14.48
C ASP A 117 -14.67 -2.53 -14.88
N GLY A 118 -15.44 -1.54 -14.42
CA GLY A 118 -16.83 -1.33 -14.83
C GLY A 118 -17.01 -1.14 -16.35
N ASN A 119 -15.98 -0.68 -17.06
CA ASN A 119 -15.98 -0.58 -18.53
C ASN A 119 -15.67 -1.91 -19.24
N ALA A 120 -15.11 -2.91 -18.55
CA ALA A 120 -14.77 -4.21 -19.14
C ALA A 120 -15.92 -5.23 -19.09
N ILE A 121 -16.94 -5.04 -18.25
CA ILE A 121 -18.05 -6.01 -18.02
C ILE A 121 -19.17 -5.94 -19.08
N GLN A 122 -18.92 -5.47 -20.30
CA GLN A 122 -19.90 -5.56 -21.40
C GLN A 122 -19.74 -6.81 -22.28
N ASN A 123 -18.67 -7.59 -22.12
CA ASN A 123 -18.40 -8.76 -22.98
C ASN A 123 -18.16 -10.05 -22.18
N GLY A 124 -19.20 -10.57 -21.52
CA GLY A 124 -19.50 -12.00 -21.34
C GLY A 124 -18.43 -13.00 -20.87
N GLY A 125 -17.30 -12.57 -20.33
CA GLY A 125 -16.20 -13.43 -19.88
C GLY A 125 -16.15 -13.52 -18.36
N MET A 126 -16.16 -14.75 -17.85
CA MET A 126 -15.97 -15.07 -16.43
C MET A 126 -14.71 -14.36 -15.89
N VAL A 127 -14.90 -13.37 -15.01
CA VAL A 127 -13.80 -12.65 -14.34
C VAL A 127 -13.17 -13.59 -13.31
N LEU A 128 -12.00 -14.12 -13.64
CA LEU A 128 -11.09 -14.69 -12.65
C LEU A 128 -10.83 -13.59 -11.62
N LEU A 129 -11.19 -13.86 -10.36
CA LEU A 129 -10.99 -12.96 -9.23
C LEU A 129 -9.52 -12.52 -9.21
N ASP A 130 -9.25 -11.30 -9.68
CA ASP A 130 -7.91 -10.75 -9.74
C ASP A 130 -7.39 -10.60 -8.29
N GLY A 131 -6.34 -11.35 -7.97
CA GLY A 131 -5.81 -11.48 -6.61
C GLY A 131 -5.34 -10.15 -6.00
N ALA A 132 -5.22 -9.10 -6.80
CA ALA A 132 -4.81 -7.77 -6.35
C ALA A 132 -5.93 -6.93 -5.74
N HIS A 133 -7.18 -7.06 -6.20
CA HIS A 133 -8.31 -6.47 -5.45
C HIS A 133 -8.41 -7.08 -4.05
N SER A 134 -8.01 -8.35 -3.90
CA SER A 134 -7.96 -9.00 -2.59
C SER A 134 -6.91 -8.35 -1.67
N SER A 135 -5.70 -8.05 -2.17
CA SER A 135 -4.65 -7.44 -1.33
C SER A 135 -4.91 -5.95 -1.04
N LEU A 136 -5.43 -5.19 -2.01
CA LEU A 136 -5.83 -3.79 -1.80
C LEU A 136 -6.96 -3.67 -0.78
N HIS A 137 -8.05 -4.42 -0.96
CA HIS A 137 -9.17 -4.40 0.01
C HIS A 137 -8.74 -4.89 1.39
N ALA A 138 -7.87 -5.91 1.47
CA ALA A 138 -7.32 -6.38 2.75
C ALA A 138 -6.49 -5.27 3.43
N LEU A 139 -5.64 -4.58 2.67
CA LEU A 139 -4.84 -3.47 3.18
C LEU A 139 -5.72 -2.32 3.67
N ILE A 140 -6.72 -1.92 2.89
CA ILE A 140 -7.72 -0.92 3.29
C ILE A 140 -8.40 -1.35 4.59
N GLY A 141 -8.89 -2.59 4.69
CA GLY A 141 -9.56 -3.11 5.88
C GLY A 141 -8.65 -3.22 7.12
N VAL A 142 -7.33 -3.33 6.93
CA VAL A 142 -6.34 -3.27 8.02
C VAL A 142 -6.12 -1.82 8.50
N LEU A 143 -6.09 -0.85 7.58
CA LEU A 143 -5.84 0.55 7.91
C LEU A 143 -7.06 1.27 8.47
N ILE A 144 -8.28 0.91 8.07
CA ILE A 144 -9.54 1.48 8.62
C ILE A 144 -9.68 1.20 10.11
N ARG A 145 -9.36 -0.03 10.54
CA ARG A 145 -9.56 -0.46 11.94
C ARG A 145 -8.40 -0.01 12.80
N HIS A 146 -8.67 0.67 13.91
CA HIS A 146 -7.62 1.07 14.86
C HIS A 146 -7.17 -0.11 15.73
N GLU A 147 -5.93 -0.09 16.23
CA GLU A 147 -5.39 -1.16 17.08
C GLU A 147 -6.25 -1.43 18.32
N SER A 148 -6.83 -0.37 18.90
CA SER A 148 -7.75 -0.44 20.04
C SER A 148 -9.02 -1.24 19.75
N GLU A 149 -9.42 -1.33 18.48
CA GLU A 149 -10.61 -2.04 18.03
C GLU A 149 -10.32 -3.50 17.68
N MET A 150 -9.04 -3.88 17.53
CA MET A 150 -8.64 -5.23 17.10
C MET A 150 -8.74 -6.29 18.21
N ASN A 151 -9.08 -5.92 19.46
CA ASN A 151 -9.27 -6.79 20.63
C ASN A 151 -8.36 -8.03 20.65
N VAL A 152 -7.06 -7.83 20.38
CA VAL A 152 -6.07 -8.90 20.37
C VAL A 152 -5.71 -9.20 21.81
N ASP A 153 -6.07 -10.38 22.28
CA ASP A 153 -5.75 -10.84 23.63
C ASP A 153 -4.22 -10.73 23.84
N PRO A 154 -3.74 -9.94 24.83
CA PRO A 154 -2.31 -9.74 25.07
C PRO A 154 -1.55 -11.03 25.43
N SER A 155 -2.26 -12.07 25.86
CA SER A 155 -1.70 -13.38 26.19
C SER A 155 -1.43 -14.24 24.94
N LEU A 156 -1.93 -13.85 23.77
CA LEU A 156 -1.65 -14.54 22.52
C LEU A 156 -0.22 -14.22 22.07
N SER A 157 0.68 -15.16 22.35
CA SER A 157 1.99 -15.21 21.70
C SER A 157 1.81 -15.29 20.19
N SER A 158 2.61 -14.49 19.46
CA SER A 158 2.62 -14.53 17.99
C SER A 158 2.70 -15.97 17.50
N ILE A 159 1.89 -16.34 16.49
CA ILE A 159 1.85 -17.70 15.91
C ILE A 159 3.25 -18.21 15.52
N ARG A 160 4.21 -17.31 15.30
CA ARG A 160 5.62 -17.64 15.02
C ARG A 160 6.36 -18.29 16.19
N HIS A 161 5.94 -18.05 17.43
CA HIS A 161 6.48 -18.77 18.61
C HIS A 161 5.95 -20.21 18.71
N LEU A 162 4.94 -20.59 17.93
CA LEU A 162 4.37 -21.94 17.93
C LEU A 162 5.02 -22.87 16.89
N GLN A 163 6.00 -22.39 16.10
CA GLN A 163 6.74 -23.17 15.11
C GLN A 163 8.20 -23.48 15.53
N GLN A 164 8.54 -23.30 16.80
CA GLN A 164 9.81 -23.77 17.37
C GLN A 164 9.63 -25.13 18.04
#